data_AF-A0A7H0EV90-F1
#
_entry.id   AF-A0A7H0EV90-F1
#
_cell.length_a   1.000
_cell.length_b   1.000
_cell.length_c   1.000
_cell.angle_alpha   90.00
_cell.angle_beta   90.00
_cell.angle_gamma   90.00
#
_symmetry.space_group_name_H-M   'P 1'
#
loop_
_entity.id
_entity.type
_entity.pdbx_description
1 polymer ?
#
loop_
_entity_poly.entity_id
_entity_poly.type
_entity_poly.pdbx_seq_one_letter_code
_entity_poly.pdbx_strand_id
1 'polypeptide(L)'
;MKNKYKLLHIKLLNVLLSCTVILASSYYAVASLFGVFNPVMWFVASIFDSLTGKKGSFPQSIHEYSAWWDRLEFSFPEIMQFFMAGFFLCVIVYATFHATVIITGYVSEFLERNYIKYILGARFLRLYEKMQKRKGNVIARQKYKESEKNILNDASFEHYTKWKTYYKSELSFDEWKIKVMNEKKGGV
;
A
#
# COMPACT_ATOMS: atom_id res chain seq x y z
N MET A 1 -32.94 -5.80 -15.78
CA MET A 1 -32.40 -6.78 -14.79
C MET A 1 -31.06 -7.41 -15.19
N LYS A 2 -30.86 -7.91 -16.43
CA LYS A 2 -29.63 -8.62 -16.86
C LYS A 2 -28.28 -7.94 -16.52
N ASN A 3 -28.17 -6.61 -16.63
CA ASN A 3 -26.90 -5.91 -16.33
C ASN A 3 -26.55 -5.86 -14.84
N LYS A 4 -27.54 -5.82 -13.94
CA LYS A 4 -27.29 -5.83 -12.49
C LYS A 4 -26.68 -7.17 -12.05
N TYR A 5 -27.19 -8.29 -12.59
CA TYR A 5 -26.63 -9.62 -12.35
C TYR A 5 -25.20 -9.77 -12.88
N LYS A 6 -24.92 -9.28 -14.11
CA LYS A 6 -23.55 -9.27 -14.66
C LYS A 6 -22.58 -8.50 -13.76
N LEU A 7 -23.02 -7.33 -13.25
CA LEU A 7 -22.20 -6.51 -12.35
C LEU A 7 -21.99 -7.19 -10.99
N LEU A 8 -23.03 -7.83 -10.44
CA LEU A 8 -22.93 -8.61 -9.20
C LEU A 8 -21.94 -9.76 -9.34
N HIS A 9 -21.97 -10.47 -10.47
CA HIS A 9 -21.08 -11.58 -10.75
C HIS A 9 -19.62 -11.14 -10.82
N ILE A 10 -19.33 -10.02 -11.47
CA ILE A 10 -17.99 -9.42 -11.49
C ILE A 10 -17.55 -8.99 -10.08
N LYS A 11 -18.44 -8.39 -9.29
CA LYS A 11 -18.12 -8.04 -7.90
C LYS A 11 -17.75 -9.26 -7.07
N LEU A 12 -18.48 -10.36 -7.23
CA LEU A 12 -18.18 -11.62 -6.54
C LEU A 12 -16.82 -12.17 -6.97
N LEU A 13 -16.54 -12.17 -8.28
CA LEU A 13 -15.23 -12.56 -8.81
C LEU A 13 -14.12 -11.69 -8.21
N ASN A 14 -14.31 -10.38 -8.15
CA ASN A 14 -13.30 -9.48 -7.59
C ASN A 14 -13.04 -9.75 -6.10
N VAL A 15 -14.08 -10.05 -5.33
CA VAL A 15 -13.93 -10.45 -3.92
C VAL A 15 -13.10 -11.73 -3.81
N LEU A 16 -13.43 -12.75 -4.60
CA LEU A 16 -12.69 -14.02 -4.61
C LEU A 16 -11.22 -13.83 -5.02
N LEU A 17 -10.97 -13.05 -6.06
CA LEU A 17 -9.62 -12.73 -6.51
C LEU A 17 -8.86 -11.93 -5.45
N SER A 18 -9.51 -10.98 -4.78
CA SER A 18 -8.91 -10.19 -3.69
C SER A 18 -8.54 -11.08 -2.49
N CYS A 19 -9.42 -12.00 -2.11
CA CYS A 19 -9.12 -13.01 -1.09
C CYS A 19 -7.92 -13.88 -1.50
N THR A 20 -7.87 -14.29 -2.77
CA THR A 20 -6.75 -15.09 -3.30
C THR A 20 -5.44 -14.32 -3.27
N VAL A 21 -5.44 -13.03 -3.64
CA VAL A 21 -4.28 -12.14 -3.56
C VAL A 21 -3.76 -12.05 -2.12
N ILE A 22 -4.65 -11.81 -1.15
CA ILE A 22 -4.27 -11.72 0.26
C ILE A 22 -3.71 -13.06 0.76
N LEU A 23 -4.42 -14.17 0.51
CA LEU A 23 -3.98 -15.49 0.96
C LEU A 23 -2.65 -15.90 0.34
N ALA A 24 -2.47 -15.71 -0.97
CA ALA A 24 -1.22 -16.02 -1.65
C ALA A 24 -0.08 -15.14 -1.13
N SER A 25 -0.32 -13.84 -0.94
CA SER A 25 0.69 -12.91 -0.45
C SER A 25 1.10 -13.22 0.99
N SER A 26 0.14 -13.49 1.86
CA SER A 26 0.40 -13.93 3.24
C SER A 26 1.12 -15.28 3.26
N TYR A 27 0.72 -16.23 2.41
CA TYR A 27 1.37 -17.52 2.29
C TYR A 27 2.85 -17.36 1.90
N TYR A 28 3.16 -16.64 0.81
CA TYR A 28 4.56 -16.46 0.40
C TYR A 28 5.38 -15.66 1.40
N ALA A 29 4.79 -14.65 2.06
CA ALA A 29 5.48 -13.90 3.10
C ALA A 29 5.88 -14.79 4.29
N VAL A 30 4.97 -15.64 4.77
CA VAL A 30 5.25 -16.55 5.90
C VAL A 30 6.09 -17.75 5.47
N ALA A 31 5.75 -18.40 4.35
CA ALA A 31 6.46 -19.56 3.84
C ALA A 31 7.93 -19.25 3.53
N SER A 32 8.24 -18.00 3.13
CA SER A 32 9.63 -17.57 2.94
C SER A 32 10.49 -17.67 4.19
N LEU A 33 9.90 -17.54 5.39
CA LEU A 33 10.59 -17.74 6.68
C LEU A 33 11.00 -19.20 6.87
N PHE A 34 10.30 -20.14 6.25
CA PHE A 34 10.54 -21.57 6.36
C PHE A 34 11.40 -22.13 5.23
N GLY A 35 12.00 -21.28 4.40
CA GLY A 35 12.90 -21.70 3.31
C GLY A 35 12.21 -21.92 1.97
N VAL A 36 10.92 -21.55 1.84
CA VAL A 36 10.28 -21.47 0.51
C VAL A 36 10.86 -20.29 -0.27
N PHE A 37 10.94 -20.43 -1.59
CA PHE A 37 11.47 -19.42 -2.50
C PHE A 37 10.93 -18.01 -2.20
N ASN A 38 11.84 -17.04 -2.07
CA ASN A 38 11.52 -15.65 -1.86
C ASN A 38 11.96 -14.82 -3.08
N PRO A 39 11.01 -14.26 -3.86
CA PRO A 39 11.34 -13.52 -5.09
C PRO A 39 12.14 -12.24 -4.81
N VAL A 40 11.96 -11.60 -3.66
CA VAL A 40 12.70 -10.39 -3.29
C VAL A 40 14.15 -10.74 -2.96
N MET A 41 14.38 -11.78 -2.15
CA MET A 41 15.74 -12.25 -1.83
C MET A 41 16.48 -12.70 -3.09
N TRP A 42 15.82 -13.44 -3.97
CA TRP A 42 16.40 -13.85 -5.25
C TRP A 42 16.78 -12.64 -6.12
N PHE A 43 15.92 -11.62 -6.19
CA PHE A 43 16.21 -10.41 -6.95
C PHE A 43 17.39 -9.62 -6.37
N VAL A 44 17.40 -9.44 -5.05
CA VAL A 44 18.51 -8.77 -4.35
C VAL A 44 19.82 -9.54 -4.56
N ALA A 45 19.80 -10.86 -4.40
CA ALA A 45 20.96 -11.71 -4.65
C ALA A 45 21.47 -11.59 -6.10
N SER A 46 20.57 -11.50 -7.07
CA SER A 46 20.94 -11.32 -8.48
C SER A 46 21.66 -9.99 -8.73
N ILE A 47 21.25 -8.92 -8.05
CA ILE A 47 21.93 -7.62 -8.12
C ILE A 47 23.32 -7.72 -7.49
N PHE A 48 23.44 -8.31 -6.30
CA PHE A 48 24.72 -8.46 -5.61
C PHE A 48 25.70 -9.34 -6.39
N ASP A 49 25.24 -10.45 -6.96
CA ASP A 49 26.06 -11.32 -7.79
C ASP A 49 26.56 -10.58 -9.05
N SER A 50 25.72 -9.72 -9.64
CA SER A 50 26.11 -8.87 -10.77
C SER A 50 27.13 -7.80 -10.38
N LEU A 51 27.02 -7.21 -9.19
CA LEU A 51 27.90 -6.14 -8.72
C LEU A 51 29.26 -6.67 -8.24
N THR A 52 29.26 -7.82 -7.58
CA THR A 52 30.47 -8.42 -7.01
C THR A 52 31.17 -9.37 -7.98
N GLY A 53 30.51 -9.76 -9.08
CA GLY A 53 31.00 -10.76 -10.02
C GLY A 53 31.10 -12.18 -9.43
N LYS A 54 30.58 -12.39 -8.21
CA LYS A 54 30.66 -13.66 -7.48
C LYS A 54 29.25 -14.17 -7.23
N LYS A 55 28.94 -15.32 -7.84
CA LYS A 55 27.65 -15.98 -7.65
C LYS A 55 27.50 -16.51 -6.22
N GLY A 56 26.36 -16.25 -5.58
CA GLY A 56 26.12 -16.62 -4.18
C GLY A 56 26.79 -15.70 -3.16
N SER A 57 27.12 -14.47 -3.57
CA SER A 57 27.67 -13.43 -2.68
C SER A 57 26.66 -12.98 -1.62
N PHE A 58 25.36 -13.10 -1.93
CA PHE A 58 24.25 -12.72 -1.07
C PHE A 58 23.23 -13.87 -0.97
N PRO A 59 22.62 -14.08 0.22
CA PRO A 59 21.69 -15.19 0.46
C PRO A 59 20.40 -15.07 -0.37
N GLN A 60 19.91 -16.19 -0.89
CA GLN A 60 18.67 -16.27 -1.66
C GLN A 60 17.46 -16.70 -0.82
N SER A 61 17.70 -17.17 0.40
CA SER A 61 16.67 -17.57 1.37
C SER A 61 16.98 -17.04 2.76
N ILE A 62 15.98 -17.08 3.65
CA ILE A 62 16.15 -16.67 5.04
C ILE A 62 17.08 -17.61 5.81
N HIS A 63 17.05 -18.91 5.49
CA HIS A 63 17.98 -19.89 6.07
C HIS A 63 19.43 -19.62 5.65
N GLU A 64 19.65 -19.31 4.36
CA GLU A 64 20.97 -18.88 3.88
C GLU A 64 21.40 -17.56 4.49
N TYR A 65 20.45 -16.66 4.78
CA TYR A 65 20.75 -15.40 5.45
C TYR A 65 21.29 -15.61 6.86
N SER A 66 20.71 -16.51 7.66
CA SER A 66 21.26 -16.82 8.98
C SER A 66 22.72 -17.27 8.87
N ALA A 67 23.01 -18.22 7.98
CA ALA A 67 24.37 -18.72 7.78
C ALA A 67 25.32 -17.69 7.15
N TRP A 68 24.81 -16.73 6.39
CA TRP A 68 25.58 -15.61 5.86
C TRP A 68 25.86 -14.56 6.93
N TRP A 69 24.88 -14.29 7.80
CA TRP A 69 24.97 -13.36 8.91
C TRP A 69 26.00 -13.84 9.95
N ASP A 70 25.97 -15.11 10.30
CA ASP A 70 26.94 -15.71 11.25
C ASP A 70 28.39 -15.68 10.73
N ARG A 71 28.58 -15.61 9.40
CA ARG A 71 29.91 -15.47 8.77
C ARG A 71 30.45 -14.04 8.79
N LEU A 72 29.59 -13.06 8.99
CA LEU A 72 30.01 -11.67 9.13
C LEU A 72 30.41 -11.49 10.59
N GLU A 73 31.70 -11.66 10.88
CA GLU A 73 32.27 -11.45 12.21
C GLU A 73 32.16 -9.96 12.61
N PHE A 74 30.96 -9.55 13.03
CA PHE A 74 30.68 -8.19 13.43
C PHE A 74 31.26 -7.90 14.81
N SER A 75 31.93 -6.78 14.96
CA SER A 75 32.49 -6.32 16.25
C SER A 75 31.44 -5.69 17.18
N PHE A 76 30.15 -5.82 16.88
CA PHE A 76 29.05 -5.23 17.66
C PHE A 76 28.64 -6.12 18.85
N PRO A 77 28.09 -5.56 19.93
CA PRO A 77 27.51 -6.34 21.03
C PRO A 77 26.39 -7.27 20.52
N GLU A 78 26.30 -8.49 21.07
CA GLU A 78 25.32 -9.52 20.66
C GLU A 78 23.88 -9.02 20.62
N ILE A 79 23.48 -8.20 21.59
CA ILE A 79 22.13 -7.64 21.65
C ILE A 79 21.81 -6.75 20.44
N MET A 80 22.80 -6.01 19.95
CA MET A 80 22.66 -5.15 18.78
C MET A 80 22.58 -5.98 17.49
N GLN A 81 23.33 -7.08 17.41
CA GLN A 81 23.26 -8.02 16.29
C GLN A 81 21.87 -8.68 16.22
N PHE A 82 21.30 -9.07 17.36
CA PHE A 82 19.94 -9.63 17.43
C PHE A 82 18.88 -8.66 16.89
N PHE A 83 18.94 -7.38 17.29
CA PHE A 83 18.02 -6.37 16.77
C PHE A 83 18.19 -6.12 15.27
N MET A 84 19.43 -6.11 14.75
CA MET A 84 19.67 -5.96 13.32
C MET A 84 19.12 -7.13 12.50
N ALA A 85 19.34 -8.36 12.95
CA ALA A 85 18.81 -9.55 12.30
C ALA A 85 17.27 -9.56 12.31
N GLY A 86 16.66 -9.21 13.44
CA GLY A 86 15.20 -9.09 13.56
C GLY A 86 14.62 -7.99 12.67
N PHE A 87 15.25 -6.82 12.60
CA PHE A 87 14.82 -5.73 11.72
C PHE A 87 14.91 -6.14 10.25
N PHE A 88 16.00 -6.77 9.85
CA PHE A 88 16.17 -7.24 8.47
C PHE A 88 15.10 -8.27 8.08
N LEU A 89 14.77 -9.22 8.97
CA LEU A 89 13.66 -10.16 8.76
C LEU A 89 12.33 -9.43 8.55
N CYS A 90 12.01 -8.44 9.38
CA CYS A 90 10.80 -7.63 9.21
C CYS A 90 10.76 -6.94 7.85
N VAL A 91 11.89 -6.36 7.41
CA VAL A 91 12.00 -5.70 6.10
C VAL A 91 11.77 -6.68 4.96
N ILE A 92 12.36 -7.88 5.00
CA ILE A 92 12.15 -8.90 3.96
C ILE A 92 10.71 -9.35 3.92
N VAL A 93 10.11 -9.70 5.06
CA VAL A 93 8.71 -10.17 5.09
C VAL A 93 7.79 -9.09 4.54
N TYR A 94 7.99 -7.85 4.96
CA TYR A 94 7.24 -6.70 4.46
C TYR A 94 7.43 -6.52 2.94
N ALA A 95 8.67 -6.51 2.45
CA ALA A 95 8.96 -6.35 1.03
C ALA A 95 8.38 -7.50 0.19
N THR A 96 8.48 -8.73 0.68
CA THR A 96 7.97 -9.94 0.01
C THR A 96 6.45 -9.91 -0.06
N PHE A 97 5.78 -9.53 1.03
CA PHE A 97 4.34 -9.35 1.04
C PHE A 97 3.91 -8.29 0.02
N HIS A 98 4.53 -7.11 0.04
CA HIS A 98 4.21 -6.03 -0.90
C HIS A 98 4.47 -6.40 -2.36
N ALA A 99 5.61 -7.02 -2.67
CA ALA A 99 5.91 -7.49 -4.01
C ALA A 99 4.88 -8.53 -4.49
N THR A 100 4.52 -9.48 -3.61
CA THR A 100 3.54 -10.52 -3.95
C THR A 100 2.14 -9.93 -4.15
N VAL A 101 1.72 -8.96 -3.32
CA VAL A 101 0.44 -8.25 -3.50
C VAL A 101 0.40 -7.53 -4.84
N ILE A 102 1.48 -6.86 -5.24
CA ILE A 102 1.56 -6.16 -6.52
C ILE A 102 1.45 -7.15 -7.68
N ILE A 103 2.27 -8.21 -7.68
CA ILE A 103 2.29 -9.21 -8.77
C ILE A 103 0.95 -9.94 -8.87
N THR A 104 0.45 -10.47 -7.77
CA THR A 104 -0.82 -11.19 -7.74
C THR A 104 -2.00 -10.26 -8.05
N GLY A 105 -1.92 -8.99 -7.67
CA GLY A 105 -2.86 -7.94 -8.07
C GLY A 105 -2.92 -7.76 -9.58
N TYR A 106 -1.76 -7.63 -10.25
CA TYR A 106 -1.72 -7.57 -11.72
C TYR A 106 -2.29 -8.82 -12.40
N VAL A 107 -1.96 -10.00 -11.88
CA VAL A 107 -2.50 -11.27 -12.40
C VAL A 107 -4.03 -11.32 -12.20
N SER A 108 -4.52 -10.90 -11.03
CA SER A 108 -5.94 -10.79 -10.73
C SER A 108 -6.66 -9.86 -11.70
N GLU A 109 -6.15 -8.66 -11.95
CA GLU A 109 -6.73 -7.72 -12.92
C GLU A 109 -6.74 -8.28 -14.34
N PHE A 110 -5.67 -8.99 -14.72
CA PHE A 110 -5.59 -9.66 -16.01
C PHE A 110 -6.65 -10.76 -16.13
N LEU A 111 -6.81 -11.59 -15.10
CA LEU A 111 -7.83 -12.65 -15.05
C LEU A 111 -9.24 -12.07 -15.10
N GLU A 112 -9.53 -11.01 -14.35
CA GLU A 112 -10.83 -10.32 -14.38
C GLU A 112 -11.14 -9.80 -15.79
N ARG A 113 -10.20 -9.09 -16.43
CA ARG A 113 -10.37 -8.56 -17.79
C ARG A 113 -10.65 -9.66 -18.81
N ASN A 114 -9.88 -10.74 -18.75
CA ASN A 114 -10.06 -11.88 -19.66
C ASN A 114 -11.39 -12.57 -19.40
N TYR A 115 -11.73 -12.84 -18.15
CA TYR A 115 -13.00 -13.42 -17.76
C TYR A 115 -14.19 -12.61 -18.31
N ILE A 116 -14.19 -11.30 -18.10
CA ILE A 116 -15.24 -10.41 -18.61
C ILE A 116 -15.29 -10.46 -20.14
N LYS A 117 -14.13 -10.44 -20.82
CA LYS A 117 -14.05 -10.51 -22.28
C LYS A 117 -14.66 -11.81 -22.83
N TYR A 118 -14.30 -12.95 -22.27
CA TYR A 118 -14.72 -14.27 -22.74
C TYR A 118 -16.18 -14.58 -22.41
N ILE A 119 -16.63 -14.27 -21.18
CA ILE A 119 -17.98 -14.63 -20.72
C ILE A 119 -19.02 -13.58 -21.09
N LEU A 120 -18.68 -12.29 -20.98
CA LEU A 120 -19.65 -11.19 -21.15
C LEU A 120 -19.46 -10.41 -22.45
N GLY A 121 -18.38 -10.68 -23.18
CA GLY A 121 -18.08 -10.12 -24.49
C GLY A 121 -17.28 -8.81 -24.44
N ALA A 122 -16.51 -8.56 -25.50
CA ALA A 122 -15.63 -7.39 -25.62
C ALA A 122 -16.37 -6.04 -25.52
N ARG A 123 -17.63 -5.97 -26.00
CA ARG A 123 -18.45 -4.74 -25.89
C ARG A 123 -18.76 -4.42 -24.43
N PHE A 124 -19.03 -5.43 -23.62
CA PHE A 124 -19.30 -5.23 -22.19
C PHE A 124 -18.02 -4.84 -21.45
N LEU A 125 -16.87 -5.44 -21.77
CA LEU A 125 -15.57 -5.06 -21.19
C LEU A 125 -15.29 -3.56 -21.37
N ARG A 126 -15.46 -3.01 -22.58
CA ARG A 126 -15.25 -1.57 -22.84
C ARG A 126 -16.15 -0.67 -21.98
N LEU A 127 -17.41 -1.07 -21.81
CA LEU A 127 -18.35 -0.34 -20.94
C LEU A 127 -17.93 -0.42 -19.48
N TYR A 128 -17.50 -1.62 -19.03
CA TYR A 128 -17.02 -1.86 -17.69
C TYR A 128 -15.78 -1.02 -17.35
N GLU A 129 -14.77 -1.00 -18.22
CA GLU A 129 -13.57 -0.17 -18.07
C GLU A 129 -13.90 1.32 -18.01
N LYS A 130 -14.84 1.79 -18.85
CA LYS A 130 -15.31 3.18 -18.82
C LYS A 130 -15.99 3.53 -17.49
N MET A 131 -16.77 2.60 -16.93
CA MET A 131 -17.37 2.77 -15.60
C MET A 131 -16.31 2.81 -14.50
N GLN A 132 -15.32 1.91 -14.53
CA GLN A 132 -14.24 1.89 -13.55
C GLN A 132 -13.39 3.17 -13.61
N LYS A 133 -13.02 3.64 -14.81
CA LYS A 133 -12.29 4.90 -14.99
C LYS A 133 -13.07 6.10 -14.42
N ARG A 134 -14.39 6.15 -14.65
CA ARG A 134 -15.25 7.19 -14.06
C ARG A 134 -15.26 7.11 -12.54
N LYS A 135 -15.38 5.91 -11.96
CA LYS A 135 -15.35 5.72 -10.50
C LYS A 135 -14.02 6.17 -9.91
N GLY A 136 -12.90 5.81 -10.55
CA GLY A 136 -11.56 6.26 -10.15
C GLY A 136 -11.42 7.79 -10.15
N ASN A 137 -11.89 8.46 -11.20
CA ASN A 137 -11.89 9.92 -11.27
C ASN A 137 -12.74 10.58 -10.18
N VAL A 138 -13.88 9.98 -9.82
CA VAL A 138 -14.73 10.49 -8.72
C VAL A 138 -13.99 10.37 -7.39
N ILE A 139 -13.36 9.23 -7.11
CA ILE A 139 -12.57 9.02 -5.88
C ILE A 139 -11.40 10.00 -5.82
N ALA A 140 -10.67 10.19 -6.92
CA ALA A 140 -9.56 11.14 -6.98
C ALA A 140 -10.01 12.59 -6.72
N ARG A 141 -11.16 13.00 -7.29
CA ARG A 141 -11.76 14.32 -7.00
C ARG A 141 -12.19 14.48 -5.55
N GLN A 142 -12.71 13.42 -4.93
CA GLN A 142 -13.07 13.45 -3.51
C GLN A 142 -11.83 13.63 -2.63
N LYS A 143 -10.76 12.86 -2.88
CA LYS A 143 -9.48 13.01 -2.18
C LYS A 143 -8.89 14.41 -2.35
N TYR A 144 -8.96 14.97 -3.55
CA TYR A 144 -8.50 16.34 -3.82
C TYR A 144 -9.27 17.37 -2.98
N LYS A 145 -10.60 17.28 -2.94
CA LYS A 145 -11.44 18.17 -2.12
C LYS A 145 -11.13 18.05 -0.63
N GLU A 146 -10.85 16.84 -0.16
CA GLU A 146 -10.47 16.59 1.23
C GLU A 146 -9.10 17.21 1.54
N SER A 147 -8.12 17.06 0.65
CA SER A 147 -6.81 17.72 0.80
C SER A 147 -6.92 19.24 0.77
N GLU A 148 -7.76 19.80 -0.10
CA GLU A 148 -8.00 21.25 -0.18
C GLU A 148 -8.64 21.78 1.11
N LYS A 149 -9.61 21.04 1.68
CA LYS A 149 -10.21 21.37 2.98
C LYS A 149 -9.19 21.32 4.11
N ASN A 150 -8.28 20.35 4.11
CA ASN A 150 -7.22 20.25 5.12
C ASN A 150 -6.26 21.44 5.03
N ILE A 151 -5.80 21.79 3.82
CA ILE A 151 -4.93 22.97 3.59
C ILE A 151 -5.61 24.27 4.05
N LEU A 152 -6.89 24.45 3.73
CA LEU A 152 -7.66 25.62 4.17
C LEU A 152 -7.83 25.68 5.70
N ASN A 153 -8.04 24.53 6.35
CA ASN A 153 -8.09 24.44 7.81
C ASN A 153 -6.73 24.77 8.45
N ASP A 154 -5.63 24.28 7.88
CA ASP A 154 -4.27 24.57 8.36
C ASP A 154 -3.95 26.06 8.24
N ALA A 155 -4.25 26.67 7.08
CA ALA A 155 -4.08 28.12 6.87
C ALA A 155 -4.96 28.95 7.81
N SER A 156 -6.19 28.49 8.07
CA SER A 156 -7.10 29.13 9.03
C SER A 156 -6.56 29.05 10.46
N PHE A 157 -5.98 27.91 10.84
CA PHE A 157 -5.36 27.72 12.15
C PHE A 157 -4.11 28.59 12.32
N GLU A 158 -3.28 28.72 11.29
CA GLU A 158 -2.12 29.61 11.30
C GLU A 158 -2.54 31.08 11.47
N HIS A 159 -3.57 31.51 10.74
CA HIS A 159 -4.14 32.85 10.89
C HIS A 159 -4.69 33.08 12.30
N TYR A 160 -5.40 32.10 12.85
CA TYR A 160 -5.86 32.14 14.24
C TYR A 160 -4.71 32.27 15.23
N THR A 161 -3.62 31.52 15.09
CA THR A 161 -2.47 31.62 16.00
C THR A 161 -1.90 33.03 16.00
N LYS A 162 -1.67 33.62 14.81
CA LYS A 162 -1.16 34.99 14.68
C LYS A 162 -2.14 36.02 15.27
N TRP A 163 -3.43 35.87 14.98
CA TRP A 163 -4.49 36.74 15.51
C TRP A 163 -4.58 36.64 17.04
N LYS A 164 -4.57 35.43 17.60
CA LYS A 164 -4.66 35.17 19.04
C LYS A 164 -3.48 35.77 19.80
N THR A 165 -2.26 35.64 19.25
CA THR A 165 -1.06 36.26 19.82
C THR A 165 -1.14 37.80 19.76
N TYR A 166 -1.57 38.36 18.64
CA TYR A 166 -1.66 39.82 18.46
C TYR A 166 -2.71 40.46 19.38
N TYR A 167 -3.91 39.87 19.46
CA TYR A 167 -5.01 40.40 20.26
C TYR A 167 -5.04 39.90 21.71
N LYS A 168 -4.08 39.04 22.10
CA LYS A 168 -4.03 38.37 23.42
C LYS A 168 -5.37 37.74 23.82
N SER A 169 -6.05 37.15 22.85
CA SER A 169 -7.40 36.62 23.04
C SER A 169 -7.37 35.27 23.75
N GLU A 170 -8.33 34.99 24.62
CA GLU A 170 -8.50 33.66 25.22
C GLU A 170 -9.35 32.71 24.37
N LEU A 171 -9.96 33.20 23.28
CA LEU A 171 -10.85 32.42 22.42
C LEU A 171 -10.17 31.14 21.91
N SER A 172 -10.92 30.04 21.88
CA SER A 172 -10.52 28.81 21.20
C SER A 172 -10.64 28.96 19.68
N PHE A 173 -10.02 28.06 18.92
CA PHE A 173 -10.02 28.12 17.46
C PHE A 173 -11.42 28.06 16.87
N ASP A 174 -12.29 27.19 17.38
CA ASP A 174 -13.67 27.05 16.92
C ASP A 174 -14.51 28.29 17.25
N GLU A 175 -14.34 28.86 18.43
CA GLU A 175 -15.04 30.10 18.81
C GLU A 175 -14.55 31.29 17.98
N TRP A 176 -13.25 31.35 17.68
CA TRP A 176 -12.68 32.36 16.80
C TRP A 176 -13.21 32.22 15.38
N LYS A 177 -13.32 31.01 14.84
CA LYS A 177 -13.89 30.77 13.50
C LYS A 177 -15.34 31.27 13.40
N ILE A 178 -16.12 31.04 14.46
CA ILE A 178 -17.52 31.49 14.51
C ILE A 178 -17.61 33.00 14.70
N LYS A 179 -16.85 33.58 15.63
CA LYS A 179 -16.99 35.00 16.02
C LYS A 179 -16.25 35.98 15.12
N VAL A 180 -15.10 35.57 14.56
CA VAL A 180 -14.20 36.45 13.79
C VAL A 180 -14.28 36.15 12.31
N MET A 181 -14.31 34.87 11.92
CA MET A 181 -14.45 34.48 10.51
C MET A 181 -15.91 34.40 10.05
N ASN A 182 -16.89 34.58 10.96
CA ASN A 182 -18.33 34.42 10.68
C ASN A 182 -18.69 33.07 10.02
N GLU A 183 -17.86 32.04 10.21
CA GLU A 183 -18.18 30.70 9.76
C GLU A 183 -19.25 30.12 10.68
N LYS A 184 -20.50 30.14 10.23
CA LYS A 184 -21.58 29.43 10.93
C LYS A 184 -21.18 27.96 11.05
N LYS A 185 -21.39 27.36 12.23
CA LYS A 185 -21.39 25.90 12.39
C LYS A 185 -22.26 25.33 11.27
N GLY A 186 -21.65 24.60 10.34
CA GLY A 186 -22.37 23.85 9.32
C GLY A 186 -23.31 22.90 10.04
N GLY A 187 -24.58 23.30 10.15
CA GLY A 187 -25.65 22.47 10.66
C GLY A 187 -25.80 21.28 9.72
N VAL A 188 -25.69 20.09 10.30
CA VAL A 188 -26.48 18.93 9.85
C VAL A 188 -27.87 19.12 10.42
#